data_AF-A0A4Y2RX08-F1
#
_entry.id   AF-A0A4Y2RX08-F1
#
_cell.length_a   1.000
_cell.length_b   1.000
_cell.length_c   1.000
_cell.angle_alpha   90.00
_cell.angle_beta   90.00
_cell.angle_gamma   90.00
#
_symmetry.space_group_name_H-M   'P 1'
#
loop_
_entity.id
_entity.type
_entity.pdbx_description
1 polymer ?
#
loop_
_entity_poly.entity_id
_entity_poly.type
_entity_poly.pdbx_seq_one_letter_code
_entity_poly.pdbx_strand_id
1 'polypeptide(L)'
;MTHVHAFLAVDRLLKDLTKCDEPFGGKIILLGGDFRQVLPVILRGSRSLTVSSCIKKHRLWFDFFVMKLTENMRAFDSEKEFANWLLHVGEGESGEKIQFPPFCYPEIQDPVQQLFSDIDFKTVTPEEL
;
A
#
# COMPACT_ATOMS: atom_id res chain seq x y z
N MET A 1 6.12 -4.75 -1.24
CA MET A 1 5.47 -6.07 -1.24
C MET A 1 6.50 -7.13 -1.63
N THR A 2 6.49 -8.28 -0.96
CA THR A 2 7.59 -9.25 -1.00
C THR A 2 7.41 -10.28 -2.12
N HIS A 3 8.48 -10.61 -2.84
CA HIS A 3 8.48 -11.68 -3.85
C HIS A 3 8.17 -13.03 -3.21
N VAL A 4 7.37 -13.88 -3.87
CA VAL A 4 7.00 -15.21 -3.36
C VAL A 4 8.18 -16.09 -2.92
N HIS A 5 9.34 -15.92 -3.56
CA HIS A 5 10.55 -16.69 -3.25
C HIS A 5 11.11 -16.43 -1.85
N ALA A 6 10.88 -15.23 -1.29
CA ALA A 6 11.27 -14.98 0.10
C ALA A 6 10.46 -15.85 1.06
N PHE A 7 9.15 -16.02 0.81
CA PHE A 7 8.30 -16.89 1.62
C PHE A 7 8.71 -18.36 1.48
N LEU A 8 9.07 -18.79 0.26
CA LEU A 8 9.58 -20.16 0.03
C LEU A 8 10.92 -20.41 0.71
N ALA A 9 11.81 -19.42 0.72
CA ALA A 9 13.07 -19.51 1.43
C ALA A 9 12.85 -19.66 2.94
N VAL A 10 11.92 -18.88 3.51
CA VAL A 10 11.55 -18.99 4.94
C VAL A 10 10.88 -20.33 5.23
N ASP A 11 9.94 -20.79 4.40
CA ASP A 11 9.28 -22.10 4.53
C ASP A 11 10.31 -23.23 4.57
N ARG A 12 11.21 -23.26 3.58
CA ARG A 12 12.28 -24.26 3.51
C ARG A 12 13.21 -24.20 4.71
N LEU A 13 13.66 -22.99 5.08
CA LEU A 13 14.56 -22.80 6.22
C LEU A 13 13.91 -23.33 7.51
N LEU A 14 12.64 -23.03 7.75
CA LEU A 14 11.97 -23.48 8.97
C LEU A 14 11.77 -24.99 8.99
N LYS A 15 11.41 -25.61 7.86
CA LYS A 15 11.35 -27.08 7.74
C LYS A 15 12.70 -27.74 8.04
N ASP A 16 13.77 -27.19 7.47
CA ASP A 16 15.14 -27.70 7.69
C ASP A 16 15.57 -27.58 9.15
N LEU A 17 15.20 -26.48 9.83
CA LEU A 17 15.53 -26.23 11.23
C LEU A 17 14.69 -27.08 12.21
N THR A 18 13.40 -27.25 11.94
CA THR A 18 12.48 -27.96 12.85
C THR A 18 12.39 -29.45 12.57
N LYS A 19 12.96 -29.92 11.45
CA LYS A 19 12.83 -31.31 10.96
C LYS A 19 11.37 -31.73 10.83
N CYS A 20 10.53 -30.81 10.35
CA CYS A 20 9.10 -31.01 10.17
C CYS A 20 8.73 -30.54 8.76
N ASP A 21 8.06 -31.39 7.97
CA ASP A 21 7.71 -31.11 6.57
C ASP A 21 6.40 -30.31 6.40
N GLU A 22 5.70 -30.02 7.51
CA GLU A 22 4.55 -29.13 7.54
C GLU A 22 4.93 -27.73 7.05
N PRO A 23 3.99 -26.95 6.46
CA PRO A 23 4.23 -25.56 6.08
C PRO A 23 4.90 -24.77 7.20
N PHE A 24 5.95 -24.04 6.85
CA PHE A 24 6.80 -23.26 7.74
C PHE A 24 7.35 -24.04 8.94
N GLY A 25 7.62 -25.34 8.75
CA GLY A 25 8.15 -26.21 9.79
C GLY A 25 7.19 -26.39 10.97
N GLY A 26 5.88 -26.29 10.73
CA GLY A 26 4.83 -26.39 11.74
C GLY A 26 4.67 -25.15 12.62
N LYS A 27 5.20 -23.99 12.19
CA LYS A 27 5.06 -22.72 12.94
C LYS A 27 3.81 -21.98 12.52
N ILE A 28 3.22 -21.26 13.49
CA ILE A 28 2.13 -20.33 13.21
C ILE A 28 2.73 -19.10 12.54
N ILE A 29 2.30 -18.81 11.32
CA ILE A 29 2.72 -17.64 10.55
C ILE A 29 1.56 -16.66 10.44
N LEU A 30 1.79 -15.44 10.88
CA LEU A 30 0.89 -14.31 10.66
C LEU A 30 1.52 -13.37 9.64
N LEU A 31 0.82 -13.18 8.52
CA LEU A 31 1.19 -12.21 7.50
C LEU A 31 0.26 -10.99 7.61
N GLY A 32 0.83 -9.79 7.55
CA GLY A 32 0.10 -8.53 7.51
C GLY A 32 0.49 -7.73 6.28
N GLY A 33 -0.46 -7.06 5.67
CA GLY A 33 -0.22 -6.18 4.53
C GLY A 33 -1.49 -5.81 3.78
N ASP A 34 -1.34 -4.93 2.80
CA ASP A 34 -2.41 -4.48 1.92
C ASP A 34 -2.01 -4.71 0.46
N PHE A 35 -2.75 -5.59 -0.23
CA PHE A 35 -2.50 -5.93 -1.63
C PHE A 35 -2.91 -4.82 -2.61
N ARG A 36 -3.60 -3.78 -2.14
CA ARG A 36 -4.02 -2.62 -2.93
C ARG A 36 -2.93 -1.57 -3.06
N GLN A 37 -1.86 -1.66 -2.25
CA GLN A 37 -0.76 -0.69 -2.27
C GLN A 37 0.17 -0.89 -3.47
N VAL A 38 1.02 -1.91 -3.42
CA VAL A 38 2.03 -2.15 -4.46
C VAL A 38 2.24 -3.65 -4.68
N LEU A 39 2.54 -4.02 -5.92
CA LEU A 39 2.96 -5.38 -6.29
C LEU A 39 4.48 -5.54 -6.09
N PRO A 40 5.04 -6.77 -6.16
CA PRO A 40 6.49 -6.97 -6.09
C PRO A 40 7.15 -6.36 -7.32
N VAL A 41 8.27 -5.68 -7.11
CA VAL A 41 9.02 -5.06 -8.21
C VAL A 41 9.90 -6.13 -8.87
N ILE A 42 9.73 -6.32 -10.18
CA ILE A 42 10.54 -7.22 -11.00
C ILE A 42 11.28 -6.37 -12.03
N LEU A 43 12.61 -6.31 -11.93
CA LEU A 43 13.44 -5.58 -12.88
C LEU A 43 13.20 -6.09 -14.30
N ARG A 44 12.77 -5.20 -15.20
CA ARG A 44 12.43 -5.51 -16.59
C ARG A 44 11.37 -6.63 -16.73
N GLY A 45 10.57 -6.85 -15.69
CA GLY A 45 9.49 -7.84 -15.69
C GLY A 45 8.26 -7.36 -16.44
N SER A 46 7.54 -8.29 -17.06
CA SER A 46 6.22 -8.05 -17.61
C SER A 46 5.17 -7.95 -16.49
N ARG A 47 3.99 -7.40 -16.81
CA ARG A 47 2.84 -7.41 -15.89
C ARG A 47 2.50 -8.82 -15.40
N SER A 48 2.57 -9.82 -16.29
CA SER A 48 2.30 -11.22 -15.93
C SER A 48 3.34 -11.76 -14.95
N LEU A 49 4.63 -11.45 -15.14
CA LEU A 49 5.69 -11.83 -14.22
C LEU A 49 5.45 -11.21 -12.84
N THR A 50 5.22 -9.90 -12.77
CA THR A 50 4.91 -9.20 -11.50
C THR A 50 3.74 -9.83 -10.76
N VAL A 51 2.65 -10.15 -11.45
CA VAL A 51 1.48 -10.80 -10.84
C VAL A 51 1.83 -12.23 -10.37
N SER A 52 2.55 -13.00 -11.18
CA SER A 52 2.98 -14.37 -10.81
C SER A 52 3.93 -14.43 -9.62
N SER A 53 4.70 -13.36 -9.40
CA SER A 53 5.60 -13.19 -8.25
C SER A 53 4.88 -12.90 -6.92
N CYS A 54 3.56 -12.65 -6.95
CA CYS A 54 2.77 -12.40 -5.75
C CYS A 54 2.44 -13.71 -5.04
N ILE A 55 2.49 -13.71 -3.70
CA ILE A 55 2.11 -14.90 -2.91
C ILE A 55 0.68 -15.38 -3.22
N LYS A 56 -0.26 -14.47 -3.50
CA LYS A 56 -1.66 -14.77 -3.89
C LYS A 56 -1.78 -15.65 -5.15
N LYS A 57 -0.74 -15.75 -5.97
CA LYS A 57 -0.73 -16.62 -7.17
C LYS A 57 -0.04 -17.96 -6.94
N HIS A 58 0.51 -18.18 -5.74
CA HIS A 58 1.26 -19.37 -5.40
C HIS A 58 0.45 -20.32 -4.51
N ARG A 59 0.73 -21.63 -4.59
CA ARG A 59 0.00 -22.68 -3.86
C ARG A 59 -0.06 -22.45 -2.35
N LEU A 60 1.04 -21.96 -1.75
CA LEU A 60 1.12 -21.64 -0.32
C LEU A 60 -0.01 -20.71 0.16
N TRP A 61 -0.56 -19.86 -0.70
CA TRP A 61 -1.64 -18.96 -0.30
C TRP A 61 -2.90 -19.70 0.14
N PHE A 62 -3.17 -20.89 -0.42
CA PHE A 62 -4.34 -21.68 -0.06
C PHE A 62 -4.26 -22.26 1.35
N ASP A 63 -3.06 -22.31 1.95
CA ASP A 63 -2.86 -22.79 3.31
C ASP A 63 -3.12 -21.69 4.37
N PHE A 64 -3.30 -20.43 3.94
CA PHE A 64 -3.58 -19.31 4.85
C PHE A 64 -5.08 -19.08 5.06
N PHE A 65 -5.46 -18.80 6.31
CA PHE A 65 -6.75 -18.21 6.63
C PHE A 65 -6.69 -16.68 6.48
N VAL A 66 -7.60 -16.10 5.70
CA VAL A 66 -7.62 -14.67 5.41
C VAL A 66 -8.56 -13.94 6.36
N MET A 67 -7.99 -13.02 7.16
CA MET A 67 -8.74 -12.09 8.00
C MET A 67 -8.64 -10.68 7.43
N LYS A 68 -9.74 -9.92 7.50
CA LYS A 68 -9.81 -8.54 7.04
C LYS A 68 -10.03 -7.61 8.23
N LEU A 69 -9.21 -6.58 8.33
CA LEU A 69 -9.46 -5.45 9.23
C LEU A 69 -10.43 -4.49 8.53
N THR A 70 -11.50 -4.10 9.22
CA THR A 70 -12.59 -3.27 8.65
C THR A 70 -12.62 -1.85 9.21
N GLU A 71 -12.07 -1.64 10.40
CA GLU A 71 -12.07 -0.35 11.07
C GLU A 71 -10.81 0.45 10.72
N ASN A 72 -11.00 1.66 10.17
CA ASN A 72 -9.90 2.59 9.90
C ASN A 72 -9.58 3.38 11.18
N MET A 73 -8.47 3.04 11.82
CA MET A 73 -8.01 3.72 13.05
C MET A 73 -7.10 4.92 12.79
N ARG A 74 -6.79 5.24 11.52
CA ARG A 74 -5.89 6.33 11.15
C ARG A 74 -6.63 7.60 10.75
N ALA A 75 -7.71 7.45 9.97
CA ALA A 75 -8.45 8.59 9.45
C ALA A 75 -9.30 9.23 10.56
N PHE A 76 -9.29 10.55 10.64
CA PHE A 76 -10.22 11.30 11.48
C PHE A 76 -11.64 11.25 10.91
N ASP A 77 -12.64 11.58 11.74
CA ASP A 77 -14.03 11.65 11.30
C ASP A 77 -14.23 12.63 10.13
N SER A 78 -13.45 13.72 10.11
CA SER A 78 -13.43 14.70 9.02
C SER A 78 -12.84 14.17 7.71
N GLU A 79 -12.09 13.07 7.73
CA GLU A 79 -11.38 12.50 6.58
C GLU A 79 -12.09 11.26 6.00
N LYS A 80 -13.25 10.88 6.54
CA LYS A 80 -13.99 9.67 6.15
C LYS A 80 -14.30 9.64 4.65
N GLU A 81 -14.63 10.77 4.05
CA GLU A 81 -14.90 10.86 2.61
C GLU A 81 -13.66 10.53 1.77
N PHE A 82 -12.51 11.12 2.11
CA PHE A 82 -11.23 10.82 1.46
C PHE A 82 -10.80 9.37 1.66
N ALA A 83 -10.94 8.85 2.89
CA ALA A 83 -10.60 7.47 3.20
C ALA A 83 -11.45 6.48 2.39
N ASN A 84 -12.76 6.73 2.28
CA ASN A 84 -13.66 5.93 1.45
C ASN A 84 -13.27 6.01 -0.02
N TRP A 85 -13.01 7.21 -0.55
CA TRP A 85 -12.57 7.36 -1.93
C TRP A 85 -11.27 6.57 -2.21
N LEU A 86 -10.29 6.64 -1.30
CA LEU A 86 -9.04 5.91 -1.44
C LEU A 86 -9.24 4.38 -1.46
N LEU A 87 -10.24 3.86 -0.74
CA LEU A 87 -10.62 2.45 -0.81
C LEU A 87 -11.13 2.07 -2.21
N HIS A 88 -12.02 2.88 -2.81
CA HIS A 88 -12.54 2.62 -4.17
C HIS A 88 -11.41 2.61 -5.21
N VAL A 89 -10.44 3.52 -5.06
CA VAL A 89 -9.22 3.53 -5.88
C VAL A 89 -8.42 2.23 -5.69
N GLY A 90 -8.23 1.80 -4.44
CA GLY A 90 -7.50 0.57 -4.11
C GLY A 90 -8.15 -0.71 -4.61
N GLU A 91 -9.49 -0.77 -4.68
CA GLU A 91 -10.24 -1.90 -5.26
C GLU A 91 -10.26 -1.88 -6.79
N GLY A 92 -9.72 -0.82 -7.43
CA GLY A 92 -9.67 -0.68 -8.87
C GLY A 92 -11.00 -0.27 -9.50
N GLU A 93 -11.94 0.25 -8.71
CA GLU A 93 -13.27 0.64 -9.15
C GLU A 93 -13.26 1.94 -9.97
N SER A 94 -12.18 2.72 -9.88
CA SER A 94 -11.99 3.98 -10.63
C SER A 94 -11.56 3.79 -12.09
N GLY A 95 -11.31 2.56 -12.56
CA GLY A 95 -10.80 2.29 -13.90
C GLY A 95 -9.34 2.73 -14.11
N GLU A 96 -8.92 2.94 -15.37
CA GLU A 96 -7.53 3.28 -15.70
C GLU A 96 -7.15 4.74 -15.35
N LYS A 97 -8.14 5.63 -15.23
CA LYS A 97 -7.94 7.04 -14.93
C LYS A 97 -8.58 7.38 -13.59
N ILE A 98 -7.74 7.70 -12.62
CA ILE A 98 -8.20 8.14 -11.31
C ILE A 98 -8.60 9.61 -11.42
N GLN A 99 -9.86 9.91 -11.12
CA GLN A 99 -10.33 11.28 -10.94
C GLN A 99 -10.21 11.65 -9.46
N PHE A 100 -9.51 12.74 -9.17
CA PHE A 100 -9.48 13.28 -7.83
C PHE A 100 -10.83 13.92 -7.50
N PRO A 101 -11.38 13.67 -6.30
CA PRO A 101 -12.59 14.32 -5.82
C PRO A 101 -12.40 15.84 -5.71
N PRO A 102 -13.50 16.63 -5.80
CA PRO A 102 -13.44 18.09 -5.67
C PRO A 102 -12.71 18.55 -4.41
N PHE A 103 -12.89 17.85 -3.29
CA PHE A 103 -12.25 18.19 -2.01
C PHE A 103 -10.73 17.97 -1.99
N CYS A 104 -10.14 17.30 -2.99
CA CYS A 104 -8.69 17.18 -3.12
C CYS A 104 -8.08 18.41 -3.82
N TYR A 105 -8.89 19.28 -4.41
CA TYR A 105 -8.41 20.51 -5.03
C TYR A 105 -8.52 21.66 -4.03
N PRO A 106 -7.43 22.40 -3.80
CA PRO A 106 -7.47 23.58 -2.94
C PRO A 106 -8.35 24.66 -3.56
N GLU A 107 -9.06 25.42 -2.71
CA GLU A 107 -9.90 26.54 -3.18
C GLU A 107 -9.05 27.63 -3.85
N ILE A 108 -7.88 27.90 -3.27
CA ILE A 108 -6.88 28.80 -3.82
C ILE A 108 -6.04 28.02 -4.83
N GLN A 109 -5.91 28.49 -6.07
CA GLN A 109 -5.14 27.85 -7.14
C GLN A 109 -3.74 28.47 -7.32
N ASP A 110 -3.27 29.21 -6.31
CA ASP A 110 -1.92 29.79 -6.25
C ASP A 110 -1.05 28.97 -5.26
N PRO A 111 -0.04 28.22 -5.74
CA PRO A 111 0.83 27.42 -4.89
C PRO A 111 1.60 28.24 -3.84
N VAL A 112 1.93 29.50 -4.14
CA VAL A 112 2.65 30.37 -3.19
C VAL A 112 1.72 30.71 -2.03
N GLN A 113 0.49 31.12 -2.34
CA GLN A 113 -0.51 31.38 -1.29
C GLN A 113 -0.91 30.10 -0.54
N GLN A 114 -0.94 28.94 -1.19
CA GLN A 114 -1.22 27.66 -0.50
C GLN A 114 -0.15 27.31 0.53
N LEU A 115 1.14 27.46 0.16
CA LEU A 115 2.27 27.04 0.99
C LEU A 115 2.66 28.07 2.04
N PHE A 116 2.45 29.35 1.76
CA PHE A 116 2.93 30.48 2.54
C PHE A 116 1.81 31.48 2.87
N SER A 117 0.59 30.99 3.10
CA SER A 117 -0.58 31.83 3.45
C SER A 117 -0.39 32.62 4.75
N ASP A 118 0.51 32.14 5.61
CA ASP A 118 0.93 32.75 6.86
C ASP A 118 2.00 33.84 6.69
N ILE A 119 2.63 33.93 5.51
CA ILE A 119 3.65 34.93 5.20
C ILE A 119 3.04 36.08 4.41
N ASP A 120 3.08 37.29 4.96
CA ASP A 120 2.80 38.49 4.18
C ASP A 120 4.04 38.91 3.39
N PHE A 121 4.15 38.45 2.15
CA PHE A 121 5.22 38.83 1.23
C PHE A 121 5.33 40.34 0.98
N LYS A 122 4.34 41.15 1.37
CA LYS A 122 4.43 42.62 1.31
C LYS A 122 5.25 43.20 2.46
N THR A 123 5.42 42.45 3.54
CA THR A 123 6.22 42.84 4.71
C THR A 123 7.65 42.31 4.69
N VAL A 124 7.95 41.36 3.81
CA VAL A 124 9.29 40.78 3.65
C VAL A 124 10.15 41.73 2.83
N THR A 125 11.24 42.21 3.41
CA THR A 125 12.21 43.05 2.71
C THR A 125 13.22 42.20 1.91
N PRO A 126 13.83 42.71 0.83
CA PRO A 126 14.80 41.95 0.03
C PRO A 126 16.04 41.46 0.80
N GLU A 127 16.27 41.98 2.01
CA GLU A 127 17.38 41.61 2.90
C GLU A 127 17.06 40.38 3.77
N GLU A 128 15.79 39.96 3.82
CA GLU A 128 15.27 38.85 4.62
C GLU A 128 14.95 37.58 3.79
N LEU A 129 15.19 37.62 2.47
CA LEU A 129 15.10 36.49 1.53
C LEU A 129 16.49 35.94 1.18
#